data_AF-A0A4Y7TM12-F1
#
_entry.id   AF-A0A4Y7TM12-F1
#
_cell.length_a   1.000
_cell.length_b   1.000
_cell.length_c   1.000
_cell.angle_alpha   90.00
_cell.angle_beta   90.00
_cell.angle_gamma   90.00
#
_symmetry.space_group_name_H-M   'P 1'
#
loop_
_entity.id
_entity.type
_entity.pdbx_description
1 polymer ?
#
loop_
_entity_poly.entity_id
_entity_poly.type
_entity_poly.pdbx_seq_one_letter_code
_entity_poly.pdbx_strand_id
1 'polypeptide(L)'
;MDGFSAQTYSTLIAVSVAVGFWFGKVFSANGSRNPKESPALSEEDLKDDCKLALVVRMDLGMNKGKIAAQCSHATLACYKSLLSSNPKLLEHWEKLGQTKVALRCSSEEELGSLQAHAHRLHLTARSIRDA
;
A
#
# COMPACT_ATOMS: atom_id res chain seq x y z
N MET A 1 52.80 -7.21 -1.39
CA MET A 1 52.80 -6.76 -2.81
C MET A 1 52.07 -7.76 -3.71
N ASP A 2 50.93 -8.25 -3.25
CA ASP A 2 49.60 -7.87 -3.74
C ASP A 2 49.45 -7.81 -5.26
N GLY A 3 49.14 -8.97 -5.83
CA GLY A 3 48.59 -9.11 -7.17
C GLY A 3 47.24 -9.82 -7.11
N PHE A 4 46.34 -9.38 -6.23
CA PHE A 4 44.95 -9.87 -6.21
C PHE A 4 44.20 -9.23 -7.38
N SER A 5 44.21 -9.92 -8.53
CA SER A 5 43.55 -9.49 -9.75
C SER A 5 42.03 -9.38 -9.55
N ALA A 6 41.47 -8.24 -9.96
CA ALA A 6 40.06 -7.86 -9.85
C ALA A 6 39.10 -8.68 -10.74
N GLN A 7 39.50 -9.86 -11.22
CA GLN A 7 38.71 -10.71 -12.11
C GLN A 7 38.04 -11.92 -11.44
N THR A 8 38.35 -12.23 -10.18
CA THR A 8 37.77 -13.41 -9.50
C THR A 8 36.38 -13.16 -8.89
N TYR A 9 35.95 -11.90 -8.77
CA TYR A 9 34.66 -11.56 -8.12
C TYR A 9 33.53 -11.21 -9.09
N SER A 10 33.79 -11.12 -10.40
CA SER A 10 32.76 -10.69 -11.37
C SER A 10 31.91 -11.84 -11.93
N THR A 11 32.22 -13.09 -11.62
CA THR A 11 31.53 -14.28 -12.18
C THR A 11 30.56 -14.98 -11.22
N LEU A 12 30.38 -14.49 -9.99
CA LEU A 12 29.56 -15.17 -8.96
C LEU A 12 28.14 -14.61 -8.74
N ILE A 13 27.64 -13.68 -9.56
CA ILE A 13 26.28 -13.12 -9.38
C ILE A 13 25.22 -13.73 -10.34
N ALA A 14 25.59 -14.62 -11.27
CA ALA A 14 24.71 -14.94 -12.41
C ALA A 14 23.95 -16.29 -12.42
N VAL A 15 23.75 -17.00 -11.30
CA VAL A 15 23.11 -18.36 -11.34
C VAL A 15 21.78 -18.50 -10.58
N SER A 16 21.26 -17.51 -9.86
CA SER A 16 20.08 -17.74 -8.98
C SER A 16 18.70 -17.30 -9.50
N VAL A 17 18.53 -16.95 -10.79
CA VAL A 17 17.22 -16.51 -11.31
C VAL A 17 16.76 -17.36 -12.50
N ALA A 18 16.22 -18.56 -12.25
CA ALA A 18 15.43 -19.25 -13.28
C ALA A 18 14.43 -20.32 -12.78
N VAL A 19 14.59 -20.91 -11.60
CA VAL A 19 13.74 -22.08 -11.23
C VAL A 19 12.47 -21.70 -10.45
N GLY A 20 12.45 -20.56 -9.75
CA GLY A 20 11.28 -20.12 -8.99
C GLY A 20 10.16 -19.47 -9.83
N PHE A 21 10.47 -18.99 -11.04
CA PHE A 21 9.52 -18.20 -11.85
C PHE A 21 8.51 -19.06 -12.63
N TRP A 22 8.77 -20.37 -12.77
CA TRP A 22 7.89 -21.27 -13.56
C TRP A 22 6.92 -22.09 -12.72
N PHE A 23 7.20 -22.33 -11.43
CA PHE A 23 6.26 -23.04 -10.53
C PHE A 23 5.13 -22.16 -9.98
N GLY A 24 5.35 -20.84 -9.86
CA GLY A 24 4.35 -19.91 -9.31
C GLY A 24 3.15 -19.61 -10.22
N LYS A 25 3.28 -19.78 -11.54
CA LYS A 25 2.17 -19.52 -12.49
C LYS A 25 1.17 -20.67 -12.59
N VAL A 26 1.48 -21.88 -12.10
CA VAL A 26 0.60 -23.06 -12.23
C VAL A 26 -0.37 -23.22 -11.06
N PHE A 27 -0.11 -22.61 -9.89
CA PHE A 27 -0.99 -22.72 -8.71
C PHE A 27 -1.85 -21.50 -8.40
N SER A 28 -1.83 -20.45 -9.23
CA SER A 28 -2.68 -19.26 -9.05
C SER A 28 -3.77 -19.16 -10.11
N ALA A 29 -4.46 -20.28 -10.36
CA ALA A 29 -5.62 -20.34 -11.24
C ALA A 29 -6.71 -21.24 -10.62
N ASN A 30 -7.26 -20.86 -9.46
CA ASN A 30 -8.67 -21.14 -9.18
C ASN A 30 -9.18 -20.33 -8.00
N GLY A 31 -10.01 -19.34 -8.29
CA GLY A 31 -10.64 -18.49 -7.30
C GLY A 31 -11.69 -17.62 -7.96
N SER A 32 -12.77 -18.25 -8.43
CA SER A 32 -13.99 -17.56 -8.85
C SER A 32 -14.47 -16.66 -7.71
N ARG A 33 -14.23 -15.35 -7.83
CA ARG A 33 -14.90 -14.33 -7.05
C ARG A 33 -15.56 -13.37 -8.03
N ASN A 34 -16.88 -13.49 -8.06
CA ASN A 34 -17.78 -12.57 -8.71
C ASN A 34 -17.52 -11.15 -8.15
N PRO A 35 -17.04 -10.18 -8.95
CA PRO A 35 -16.88 -8.81 -8.46
C PRO A 35 -18.29 -8.24 -8.32
N LYS A 36 -18.75 -8.07 -7.07
CA LYS A 36 -19.86 -7.15 -6.82
C LYS A 36 -19.40 -5.78 -7.31
N GLU A 37 -20.07 -5.28 -8.34
CA GLU A 37 -19.87 -3.95 -8.90
C GLU A 37 -19.87 -2.93 -7.76
N SER A 38 -18.68 -2.40 -7.46
CA SER A 38 -18.55 -1.09 -6.84
C SER A 38 -19.21 -0.08 -7.79
N PRO A 39 -20.03 0.88 -7.31
CA PRO A 39 -20.59 1.89 -8.18
C PRO A 39 -19.43 2.54 -8.94
N ALA A 40 -19.47 2.44 -10.28
CA ALA A 40 -18.47 3.07 -11.13
C ALA A 40 -18.49 4.56 -10.79
N LEU A 41 -17.38 5.07 -10.22
CA LEU A 41 -17.19 6.50 -9.98
C LEU A 41 -17.47 7.22 -11.29
N SER A 42 -18.41 8.16 -11.29
CA SER A 42 -18.74 8.90 -12.49
C SER A 42 -17.54 9.75 -12.89
N GLU A 43 -17.34 10.01 -14.18
CA GLU A 43 -16.23 10.85 -14.67
C GLU A 43 -16.28 12.27 -14.07
N GLU A 44 -17.43 12.70 -13.56
CA GLU A 44 -17.57 13.97 -12.82
C GLU A 44 -17.01 13.90 -11.40
N ASP A 45 -17.10 12.77 -10.71
CA ASP A 45 -16.49 12.58 -9.37
C ASP A 45 -14.95 12.54 -9.44
N LEU A 46 -14.39 12.21 -10.60
CA LEU A 46 -12.95 12.26 -10.85
C LEU A 46 -12.45 13.68 -11.13
N LYS A 47 -13.31 14.70 -11.23
CA LYS A 47 -12.85 16.10 -11.20
C LYS A 47 -12.50 16.59 -9.80
N ASP A 48 -12.92 15.87 -8.76
CA ASP A 48 -12.73 16.28 -7.38
C ASP A 48 -11.37 15.86 -6.80
N ASP A 49 -10.97 16.58 -5.76
CA ASP A 49 -9.73 16.37 -5.01
C ASP A 49 -9.65 14.94 -4.42
N CYS A 50 -8.73 14.12 -4.92
CA CYS A 50 -8.41 12.81 -4.33
C CYS A 50 -7.24 12.92 -3.35
N LYS A 51 -7.41 12.43 -2.12
CA LYS A 51 -6.40 12.48 -1.06
C LYS A 51 -6.38 11.22 -0.20
N LEU A 52 -5.20 10.86 0.30
CA LEU A 52 -5.00 9.83 1.30
C LEU A 52 -4.90 10.46 2.69
N ALA A 53 -5.82 10.11 3.59
CA ALA A 53 -5.75 10.52 4.99
C ALA A 53 -4.97 9.48 5.82
N LEU A 54 -3.92 9.94 6.51
CA LEU A 54 -3.08 9.14 7.40
C LEU A 54 -3.39 9.53 8.84
N VAL A 55 -4.19 8.73 9.52
CA VAL A 55 -4.60 9.00 10.91
C VAL A 55 -3.65 8.30 11.88
N VAL A 56 -2.99 9.08 12.73
CA VAL A 56 -1.99 8.60 13.68
C VAL A 56 -2.53 8.68 15.11
N ARG A 57 -2.35 7.60 15.86
CA ARG A 57 -2.62 7.55 17.31
C ARG A 57 -1.55 8.30 18.09
N MET A 58 -1.95 9.36 18.78
CA MET A 58 -1.03 10.20 19.56
C MET A 58 -0.85 9.71 21.01
N ASP A 59 -1.73 8.84 21.50
CA ASP A 59 -1.72 8.25 22.83
C ASP A 59 -0.58 7.23 23.05
N LEU A 60 -0.04 6.67 21.96
CA LEU A 60 1.04 5.67 22.01
C LEU A 60 2.44 6.25 22.28
N GLY A 61 2.60 7.58 22.35
CA GLY A 61 3.90 8.21 22.60
C GLY A 61 4.97 7.91 21.55
N MET A 62 4.58 7.61 20.31
CA MET A 62 5.53 7.28 19.24
C MET A 62 6.44 8.45 18.90
N ASN A 63 7.73 8.16 18.69
CA ASN A 63 8.66 9.16 18.17
C ASN A 63 8.37 9.44 16.68
N LYS A 64 8.88 10.57 16.19
CA LYS A 64 8.65 11.04 14.81
C LYS A 64 9.08 10.01 13.76
N GLY A 65 10.17 9.27 14.01
CA GLY A 65 10.68 8.24 13.11
C GLY A 65 9.73 7.05 12.97
N LYS A 66 9.21 6.53 14.10
CA LYS A 66 8.21 5.46 14.10
C LYS A 66 6.92 5.90 13.41
N ILE A 67 6.46 7.13 13.68
CA ILE A 67 5.28 7.68 12.99
C ILE A 67 5.49 7.69 11.47
N ALA A 68 6.64 8.16 10.99
CA ALA A 68 6.95 8.20 9.56
C ALA A 68 7.01 6.81 8.92
N ALA A 69 7.61 5.84 9.60
CA ALA A 69 7.65 4.45 9.14
C ALA A 69 6.24 3.85 9.05
N GLN A 70 5.43 4.00 10.09
CA GLN A 70 4.05 3.50 10.12
C GLN A 70 3.16 4.15 9.05
N CYS A 71 3.29 5.46 8.84
CA CYS A 71 2.60 6.17 7.75
C CYS A 71 3.01 5.66 6.37
N SER A 72 4.29 5.30 6.19
CA SER A 72 4.80 4.71 4.95
C SER A 72 4.23 3.30 4.72
N HIS A 73 4.15 2.48 5.77
CA HIS A 73 3.49 1.17 5.73
C HIS A 73 2.00 1.28 5.40
N ALA A 74 1.29 2.25 6.01
CA ALA A 74 -0.12 2.51 5.74
C ALA A 74 -0.35 2.90 4.28
N THR A 75 0.49 3.80 3.75
CA THR A 75 0.42 4.23 2.35
C THR A 75 0.58 3.04 1.40
N LEU A 76 1.61 2.21 1.61
CA LEU A 76 1.86 1.05 0.75
C LEU A 76 0.73 0.01 0.84
N ALA A 77 0.16 -0.19 2.03
CA ALA A 77 -0.97 -1.10 2.21
C ALA A 77 -2.21 -0.62 1.45
N CYS A 78 -2.55 0.68 1.53
CA CYS A 78 -3.65 1.27 0.76
C CYS A 78 -3.38 1.21 -0.75
N TYR A 79 -2.16 1.52 -1.18
CA TYR A 79 -1.75 1.44 -2.59
C TYR A 79 -1.97 0.03 -3.16
N LYS A 80 -1.43 -1.00 -2.49
CA LYS A 80 -1.58 -2.40 -2.92
C LYS A 80 -3.05 -2.85 -2.93
N SER A 81 -3.83 -2.37 -1.97
CA SER A 81 -5.27 -2.66 -1.92
C SER A 81 -5.98 -2.03 -3.11
N LEU A 82 -5.75 -0.75 -3.40
CA LEU A 82 -6.36 -0.03 -4.51
C LEU A 82 -5.93 -0.55 -5.88
N LEU A 83 -4.69 -1.02 -6.00
CA LEU A 83 -4.18 -1.59 -7.25
C LEU A 83 -5.03 -2.78 -7.74
N SER A 84 -5.61 -3.56 -6.82
CA SER A 84 -6.49 -4.69 -7.17
C SER A 84 -7.98 -4.33 -7.09
N SER A 85 -8.39 -3.42 -6.21
CA SER A 85 -9.82 -3.11 -6.01
C SER A 85 -10.35 -1.98 -6.90
N ASN A 86 -9.56 -0.94 -7.16
CA ASN A 86 -9.96 0.23 -7.94
C ASN A 86 -8.73 0.94 -8.56
N PRO A 87 -8.16 0.40 -9.65
CA PRO A 87 -6.97 0.97 -10.29
C PRO A 87 -7.21 2.36 -10.90
N LYS A 88 -8.44 2.68 -11.32
CA LYS A 88 -8.77 4.00 -11.87
C LYS A 88 -8.64 5.11 -10.81
N LEU A 89 -9.16 4.88 -9.61
CA LEU A 89 -9.02 5.81 -8.49
C LEU A 89 -7.55 5.99 -8.09
N LEU A 90 -6.76 4.91 -8.15
CA LEU A 90 -5.34 4.97 -7.87
C LEU A 90 -4.60 5.85 -8.89
N GLU A 91 -4.82 5.62 -10.19
CA GLU A 91 -4.22 6.42 -11.26
C GLU A 91 -4.62 7.91 -11.15
N HIS A 92 -5.87 8.20 -10.78
CA HIS A 92 -6.33 9.56 -10.53
C HIS A 92 -5.58 10.23 -9.38
N TRP A 93 -5.46 9.54 -8.23
CA TRP A 93 -4.68 10.04 -7.10
C TRP A 93 -3.20 10.28 -7.46
N GLU A 94 -2.62 9.44 -8.32
CA GLU A 94 -1.26 9.62 -8.83
C GLU A 94 -1.13 10.86 -9.70
N LYS A 95 -2.08 11.10 -10.60
CA LYS A 95 -2.14 12.32 -11.45
C LYS A 95 -2.29 13.59 -10.62
N LEU A 96 -2.97 13.52 -9.48
CA LEU A 96 -3.12 14.61 -8.52
C LEU A 96 -1.93 14.78 -7.55
N GLY A 97 -0.78 14.17 -7.84
CA GLY A 97 0.44 14.35 -7.05
C GLY A 97 0.49 13.52 -5.77
N GLN A 98 -0.37 12.51 -5.64
CA GLN A 98 -0.37 11.56 -4.53
C GLN A 98 -0.53 12.22 -3.16
N THR A 99 -1.46 13.17 -3.05
CA THR A 99 -1.69 13.98 -1.84
C THR A 99 -1.93 13.12 -0.61
N LYS A 100 -1.17 13.41 0.47
CA LYS A 100 -1.26 12.73 1.78
C LYS A 100 -1.49 13.77 2.87
N VAL A 101 -2.51 13.56 3.69
CA VAL A 101 -2.87 14.44 4.81
C VAL A 101 -2.68 13.68 6.11
N ALA A 102 -1.80 14.17 6.97
CA ALA A 102 -1.59 13.61 8.30
C ALA A 102 -2.63 14.15 9.28
N LEU A 103 -3.33 13.26 9.96
CA LEU A 103 -4.35 13.54 10.96
C LEU A 103 -3.99 12.84 12.27
N ARG A 104 -4.57 13.29 13.38
CA ARG A 104 -4.38 12.72 14.70
C ARG A 104 -5.67 12.10 15.22
N CYS A 105 -5.56 11.03 15.98
CA CYS A 105 -6.62 10.46 16.81
C CYS A 105 -6.07 10.20 18.22
N SER A 106 -7.00 10.09 19.16
CA SER A 106 -6.73 10.01 20.59
C SER A 106 -6.83 8.60 21.16
N SER A 107 -7.45 7.65 20.45
CA SER A 107 -7.62 6.28 20.93
C SER A 107 -7.70 5.24 19.80
N GLU A 108 -7.61 3.95 20.17
CA GLU A 108 -7.80 2.84 19.24
C GLU A 108 -9.23 2.74 18.73
N GLU A 109 -10.19 2.98 19.61
CA GLU A 109 -11.61 2.93 19.33
C GLU A 109 -11.99 4.00 18.32
N GLU A 110 -11.42 5.21 18.43
CA GLU A 110 -11.59 6.28 17.45
C GLU A 110 -11.07 5.87 16.08
N LEU A 111 -9.85 5.30 16.02
CA LEU A 111 -9.25 4.81 14.78
C LEU A 111 -10.10 3.68 14.14
N GLY A 112 -10.59 2.75 14.95
CA GLY A 112 -11.46 1.66 14.51
C GLY A 112 -12.82 2.16 14.01
N SER A 113 -13.40 3.16 14.68
CA SER A 113 -14.65 3.80 14.26
C SER A 113 -14.49 4.51 12.91
N LEU A 114 -13.39 5.25 12.72
CA LEU A 114 -13.05 5.89 11.44
C LEU A 114 -12.89 4.86 10.32
N GLN A 115 -12.19 3.75 10.59
CA GLN A 115 -12.04 2.67 9.62
C GLN A 115 -13.39 2.05 9.24
N ALA A 116 -14.24 1.74 10.22
CA ALA A 116 -15.57 1.20 9.98
C ALA A 116 -16.43 2.18 9.18
N HIS A 117 -16.33 3.49 9.46
CA HIS A 117 -17.05 4.52 8.71
C HIS A 117 -16.57 4.60 7.25
N ALA A 118 -15.25 4.59 7.01
CA ALA A 118 -14.69 4.58 5.67
C ALA A 118 -15.16 3.36 4.86
N HIS A 119 -15.20 2.17 5.47
CA HIS A 119 -15.71 0.97 4.81
C HIS A 119 -17.21 1.06 4.47
N ARG A 120 -18.04 1.67 5.32
CA ARG A 120 -19.46 1.93 5.00
C ARG A 120 -19.63 2.87 3.80
N LEU A 121 -18.68 3.75 3.58
CA LEU A 121 -18.62 4.66 2.43
C LEU A 121 -17.87 4.06 1.23
N HIS A 122 -17.56 2.75 1.27
CA HIS A 122 -16.80 2.05 0.23
C HIS A 122 -15.40 2.64 -0.06
N LEU A 123 -14.81 3.34 0.91
CA LEU A 123 -13.44 3.84 0.83
C LEU A 123 -12.44 2.76 1.25
N THR A 124 -11.27 2.74 0.60
CA THR A 124 -10.18 1.85 0.99
C THR A 124 -9.50 2.39 2.25
N ALA A 125 -9.67 1.67 3.37
CA ALA A 125 -9.03 1.97 4.64
C ALA A 125 -8.25 0.76 5.15
N ARG A 126 -7.06 0.99 5.68
CA ARG A 126 -6.19 -0.03 6.27
C ARG A 126 -5.67 0.45 7.62
N SER A 127 -5.91 -0.33 8.65
CA SER A 127 -5.24 -0.18 9.95
C SER A 127 -3.88 -0.90 9.90
N ILE A 128 -2.84 -0.24 10.41
CA ILE A 128 -1.51 -0.82 10.54
C ILE A 128 -1.25 -1.14 12.00
N ARG A 129 -0.77 -2.35 12.24
CA ARG A 129 -0.33 -2.82 13.55
C ARG A 129 1.16 -3.12 13.44
N ASP A 130 1.96 -2.43 14.24
CA ASP A 130 3.36 -2.77 14.47
C ASP A 130 3.42 -3.80 15.61
N ALA A 131 4.40 -4.70 15.56
CA ALA A 131 4.59 -5.78 16.55
C ALA A 131 5.34 -5.31 17.81
#